data_AF-A0A535XYH0-F1
#
_entry.id   AF-A0A535XYH0-F1
#
_cell.length_a   1.000
_cell.length_b   1.000
_cell.length_c   1.000
_cell.angle_alpha   90.00
_cell.angle_beta   90.00
_cell.angle_gamma   90.00
#
_symmetry.space_group_name_H-M   'P 1'
#
loop_
_entity.id
_entity.type
_entity.pdbx_description
1 polymer ?
#
loop_
_entity_poly.entity_id
_entity_poly.type
_entity_poly.pdbx_seq_one_letter_code
_entity_poly.pdbx_strand_id
1 'polypeptide(L)'
;TWLMTAKGTRTMAPLILDVHGGPNASFGPTPWLEMNALADAGFHVIWANPRGSVSYGEKYAKDLEGVWGGPDGSDWMTIIDWAVEQGL
;
A
#
# COMPACT_ATOMS: atom_id res chain seq x y z
N THR A 1 3.10 -3.27 5.41
CA THR A 1 1.87 -3.35 4.60
C THR A 1 0.68 -3.41 5.52
N TRP A 2 -0.38 -2.70 5.18
CA TRP A 2 -1.65 -2.69 5.88
C TRP A 2 -2.76 -3.07 4.90
N LEU A 3 -3.81 -3.68 5.43
CA LEU A 3 -5.01 -4.06 4.70
C LEU A 3 -6.23 -3.60 5.50
N MET A 4 -7.14 -2.91 4.84
CA MET A 4 -8.49 -2.64 5.33
C MET A 4 -9.48 -3.33 4.42
N THR A 5 -10.36 -4.14 5.00
CA THR A 5 -11.36 -4.86 4.21
C THR A 5 -12.58 -4.00 3.93
N ALA A 6 -13.18 -4.19 2.75
CA ALA A 6 -14.46 -3.61 2.39
C ALA A 6 -15.49 -3.87 3.50
N LYS A 7 -16.24 -2.85 3.90
CA LYS A 7 -17.36 -3.02 4.82
C LYS A 7 -18.60 -3.49 4.06
N GLY A 8 -19.40 -4.36 4.68
CA GLY A 8 -20.61 -4.93 4.09
C GLY A 8 -20.62 -6.46 4.05
N THR A 9 -21.57 -7.04 3.32
CA THR A 9 -21.81 -8.50 3.26
C THR A 9 -21.20 -9.20 2.06
N ARG A 10 -20.48 -8.48 1.20
CA ARG A 10 -19.84 -9.07 0.02
C ARG A 10 -18.60 -9.84 0.42
N THR A 11 -18.52 -11.10 -0.01
CA THR A 11 -17.35 -11.97 0.19
C THR A 11 -16.23 -11.71 -0.83
N MET A 12 -16.53 -10.97 -1.90
CA MET A 12 -15.59 -10.52 -2.93
C MET A 12 -15.83 -9.03 -3.18
N ALA A 13 -14.78 -8.22 -3.11
CA ALA A 13 -14.86 -6.77 -3.33
C ALA A 13 -13.68 -6.29 -4.19
N PRO A 14 -13.86 -5.20 -4.97
CA PRO A 14 -12.74 -4.60 -5.68
C PRO A 14 -11.65 -4.12 -4.71
N LEU A 15 -10.39 -4.23 -5.14
CA LEU A 15 -9.23 -3.80 -4.36
C LEU A 15 -8.62 -2.52 -4.92
N ILE A 16 -8.27 -1.61 -4.02
CA ILE A 16 -7.49 -0.41 -4.29
C ILE A 16 -6.13 -0.57 -3.61
N LEU A 17 -5.05 -0.36 -4.38
CA LEU A 17 -3.71 -0.18 -3.86
C LEU A 17 -3.45 1.33 -3.75
N ASP A 18 -3.35 1.84 -2.52
CA ASP A 18 -3.02 3.23 -2.26
C ASP A 18 -1.49 3.43 -2.20
N VAL A 19 -0.98 4.19 -3.17
CA VAL A 19 0.43 4.51 -3.34
C VAL A 19 0.66 5.95 -2.91
N HIS A 20 1.34 6.14 -1.78
CA HIS A 20 1.63 7.49 -1.28
C HIS A 20 2.53 8.28 -2.24
N GLY A 21 2.39 9.61 -2.23
CA GLY A 21 3.34 10.52 -2.88
C GLY A 21 4.71 10.54 -2.17
N GLY A 22 5.72 11.17 -2.77
CA GLY A 22 7.07 11.21 -2.21
C GLY A 22 8.15 11.08 -3.30
N PRO A 23 9.03 10.05 -3.25
CA PRO A 23 8.90 8.78 -2.53
C PRO A 23 9.33 8.80 -1.05
N ASN A 24 10.04 9.85 -0.61
CA ASN A 24 10.47 10.03 0.78
C ASN A 24 9.31 10.45 1.73
N ALA A 25 8.21 9.70 1.70
CA ALA A 25 7.09 9.79 2.63
C ALA A 25 6.84 8.41 3.25
N SER A 26 5.87 8.32 4.17
CA SER A 26 5.51 7.07 4.80
C SER A 26 4.11 7.13 5.37
N PHE A 27 3.35 6.06 5.21
CA PHE A 27 2.22 5.79 6.07
C PHE A 27 2.69 5.41 7.48
N GLY A 28 1.97 5.90 8.48
CA GLY A 28 2.14 5.56 9.88
C GLY A 28 1.00 4.68 10.40
N PRO A 29 1.14 4.10 11.61
CA PRO A 29 0.14 3.25 12.25
C PRO A 29 -0.99 4.09 12.87
N THR A 30 -1.65 4.90 12.06
CA THR A 30 -2.75 5.79 12.45
C THR A 30 -3.96 5.54 11.58
N PRO A 31 -5.18 5.95 12.01
CA PRO A 31 -6.32 5.98 11.12
C PRO A 31 -6.08 6.96 9.97
N TRP A 32 -6.36 6.51 8.74
CA TRP A 32 -6.31 7.33 7.53
C TRP A 32 -7.74 7.52 7.01
N LEU A 33 -8.17 8.77 6.85
CA LEU A 33 -9.55 9.07 6.46
C LEU A 33 -9.90 8.48 5.09
N GLU A 34 -8.99 8.59 4.13
CA GLU A 34 -9.16 8.06 2.78
C GLU A 34 -9.39 6.55 2.78
N MET A 35 -8.59 5.79 3.55
CA MET A 35 -8.70 4.33 3.58
C MET A 35 -10.01 3.89 4.23
N ASN A 36 -10.43 4.58 5.29
CA ASN A 36 -11.73 4.34 5.92
C ASN A 36 -12.89 4.64 4.96
N ALA A 37 -12.83 5.76 4.24
CA ALA A 37 -13.86 6.15 3.29
C ALA A 37 -13.97 5.15 2.12
N LEU A 38 -12.84 4.67 1.59
CA LEU A 38 -12.82 3.65 0.55
C LEU A 38 -13.35 2.30 1.03
N ALA A 39 -12.99 1.89 2.25
CA ALA A 39 -13.54 0.67 2.84
C ALA A 39 -15.05 0.76 3.09
N ASP A 40 -15.54 1.92 3.55
CA ASP A 40 -16.98 2.21 3.69
C ASP A 40 -17.70 2.22 2.34
N ALA A 41 -17.02 2.62 1.27
CA ALA A 41 -17.53 2.55 -0.10
C ALA A 41 -17.49 1.13 -0.70
N GLY A 42 -16.97 0.14 0.04
CA GLY A 42 -17.00 -1.27 -0.34
C GLY A 42 -15.77 -1.74 -1.11
N PHE A 43 -14.61 -1.11 -0.92
CA PHE A 43 -13.33 -1.54 -1.49
C PHE A 43 -12.44 -2.21 -0.43
N HIS A 44 -11.71 -3.26 -0.81
CA HIS A 44 -10.49 -3.63 -0.08
C HIS A 44 -9.44 -2.54 -0.36
N VAL A 45 -8.71 -2.12 0.66
CA VAL A 45 -7.67 -1.09 0.53
C VAL A 45 -6.38 -1.64 1.09
N ILE A 46 -5.35 -1.73 0.27
CA ILE A 46 -3.99 -2.05 0.69
C ILE A 46 -3.14 -0.80 0.55
N TRP A 47 -2.32 -0.53 1.56
CA TRP A 47 -1.28 0.49 1.47
C TRP A 47 -0.01 -0.02 2.16
N ALA A 48 1.13 0.49 1.71
CA ALA A 48 2.42 0.06 2.21
C ALA A 48 3.46 1.17 2.06
N ASN A 49 4.64 0.89 2.61
CA ASN A 49 5.81 1.73 2.48
C ASN A 49 6.87 0.92 1.72
N PRO A 50 6.97 1.02 0.39
CA PRO A 50 7.97 0.31 -0.41
C PRO A 50 9.37 0.92 -0.20
N ARG A 51 10.41 0.33 -0.82
CA ARG A 51 11.75 0.92 -0.85
C ARG A 51 11.67 2.38 -1.30
N GLY A 52 12.42 3.26 -0.65
CA GLY A 52 12.33 4.72 -0.84
C GLY A 52 11.44 5.44 0.17
N SER A 53 10.51 4.76 0.85
CA SER A 53 9.77 5.36 1.95
C SER A 53 10.68 5.73 3.11
N VAL A 54 10.30 6.78 3.85
CA VAL A 54 10.93 7.09 5.14
C VAL A 54 10.32 6.20 6.25
N SER A 55 10.83 6.26 7.49
CA SER A 55 10.48 5.42 8.67
C SER A 55 11.25 4.10 8.86
N TYR A 56 11.97 3.58 7.86
CA TYR A 56 12.81 2.37 7.97
C TYR A 56 14.32 2.66 8.02
N GLY A 57 14.70 3.92 8.24
CA GLY A 57 16.08 4.37 8.27
C GLY A 57 16.60 4.87 6.92
N GLU A 58 17.68 5.65 6.98
CA GLU A 58 18.23 6.38 5.83
C GLU A 58 18.64 5.45 4.68
N LYS A 59 19.22 4.28 4.99
CA LYS A 59 19.60 3.31 3.95
C LYS A 59 18.39 2.90 3.11
N TYR A 60 17.27 2.58 3.75
CA TYR A 60 16.06 2.13 3.06
C TYR A 60 15.45 3.23 2.18
N ALA A 61 15.50 4.48 2.64
CA ALA A 61 15.07 5.64 1.86
C ALA A 61 15.99 5.88 0.63
N LYS A 62 17.32 5.74 0.82
CA LYS A 62 18.31 5.93 -0.26
C LYS A 62 18.37 4.78 -1.25
N ASP A 63 17.87 3.60 -0.92
CA ASP A 63 17.85 2.44 -1.82
C ASP A 63 17.04 2.70 -3.12
N LEU A 64 16.21 3.75 -3.17
CA LEU A 64 15.48 4.17 -4.37
C LEU A 64 16.09 5.39 -5.10
N GLU A 65 17.17 5.97 -4.60
CA GLU A 65 17.75 7.19 -5.19
C GLU A 65 18.21 6.95 -6.64
N GLY A 66 17.68 7.71 -7.58
CA GLY A 66 18.03 7.63 -9.00
C GLY A 66 17.47 6.41 -9.76
N VAL A 67 16.64 5.57 -9.13
CA VAL A 67 16.16 4.30 -9.73
C VAL A 67 14.65 4.09 -9.61
N TRP A 68 13.85 5.16 -9.64
CA TRP A 68 12.39 5.10 -9.48
C TRP A 68 11.71 4.23 -10.54
N GLY A 69 10.65 3.53 -10.14
CA GLY A 69 9.87 2.63 -10.99
C GLY A 69 10.47 1.23 -11.15
N GLY A 70 11.71 1.00 -10.73
CA GLY A 70 12.33 -0.32 -10.73
C GLY A 70 12.10 -1.05 -9.41
N PRO A 71 12.91 -0.78 -8.36
CA PRO A 71 12.80 -1.44 -7.07
C PRO A 71 11.42 -1.28 -6.40
N ASP A 72 10.93 -0.06 -6.26
CA ASP A 72 9.60 0.24 -5.71
C ASP A 72 8.47 -0.36 -6.56
N GLY A 73 8.61 -0.35 -7.88
CA GLY A 73 7.68 -1.04 -8.79
C GLY A 73 7.55 -2.54 -8.47
N SER A 74 8.68 -3.21 -8.25
CA SER A 74 8.67 -4.64 -7.86
C SER A 74 8.11 -4.89 -6.44
N ASP A 75 8.26 -3.94 -5.52
CA ASP A 75 7.64 -4.02 -4.19
C ASP A 75 6.11 -4.00 -4.31
N TRP A 76 5.57 -3.12 -5.16
CA TRP A 76 4.14 -3.05 -5.43
C TRP A 76 3.60 -4.31 -6.09
N MET A 77 4.30 -4.85 -7.09
CA MET A 77 3.89 -6.10 -7.72
C MET A 77 3.88 -7.26 -6.72
N THR A 78 4.86 -7.32 -5.82
CA THR A 78 4.89 -8.35 -4.74
C THR A 78 3.65 -8.27 -3.84
N ILE A 79 3.19 -7.06 -3.52
CA ILE A 79 1.99 -6.84 -2.71
C ILE A 79 0.72 -7.27 -3.47
N ILE A 80 0.66 -6.98 -4.78
CA ILE A 80 -0.47 -7.38 -5.64
C ILE A 80 -0.52 -8.90 -5.77
N ASP A 81 0.61 -9.56 -6.04
CA ASP A 81 0.70 -11.01 -6.14
C ASP A 81 0.23 -11.67 -4.83
N TRP A 82 0.68 -11.17 -3.69
CA TRP A 82 0.20 -11.61 -2.38
C TRP A 82 -1.32 -11.44 -2.23
N ALA A 83 -1.88 -10.30 -2.63
CA ALA A 83 -3.32 -10.06 -2.52
C ALA A 83 -4.14 -11.05 -3.36
N VAL A 84 -3.68 -11.36 -4.58
CA VAL A 84 -4.29 -12.37 -5.46
C VAL A 84 -4.21 -13.76 -4.83
N GLU A 85 -3.07 -14.14 -4.25
CA GLU A 85 -2.91 -15.43 -3.55
C GLU A 85 -3.84 -15.56 -2.34
N GLN A 86 -4.15 -14.45 -1.66
CA GLN A 86 -5.12 -14.43 -0.56
C GLN A 86 -6.59 -14.43 -1.03
N GLY A 87 -6.85 -14.31 -2.33
CA GLY A 87 -8.20 -14.22 -2.89
C GLY A 87 -8.90 -12.89 -2.55
N LEU A 88 -8.13 -11.81 -2.40
CA LEU A 88 -8.64 -10.45 -2.19
C LEU A 88 -9.07 -9.77 -3.50
#